data_AF-K5W577-F1
#
_entry.id   AF-K5W577-F1
#
_cell.length_a   1.000
_cell.length_b   1.000
_cell.length_c   1.000
_cell.angle_alpha   90.00
_cell.angle_beta   90.00
_cell.angle_gamma   90.00
#
_symmetry.space_group_name_H-M   'P 1'
#
loop_
_entity.id
_entity.type
_entity.pdbx_description
1 polymer ?
#
loop_
_entity_poly.entity_id
_entity_poly.type
_entity_poly.pdbx_seq_one_letter_code
_entity_poly.pdbx_strand_id
1 'polypeptide(L)' 'MGASTGGTAFWGMATFEAESWDKILEVFSHPEYERVVFPDERRIIDRARTQVFAGEFATMLDRGVQSKT' A
#
# COMPACT_ATOMS: atom_id res chain seq x y z
N MET A 1 17.01 9.77 -30.22
CA MET A 1 17.14 9.22 -28.86
C MET A 1 15.81 9.43 -28.15
N GLY A 2 14.93 8.43 -28.18
CA GLY A 2 13.62 8.51 -27.52
C GLY A 2 13.77 8.10 -26.06
N ALA A 3 13.33 8.95 -25.13
CA ALA A 3 13.22 8.60 -23.73
C ALA A 3 12.20 7.46 -23.61
N SER A 4 12.64 6.27 -23.21
CA SER A 4 11.73 5.20 -22.82
C SER A 4 11.10 5.58 -21.48
N THR A 5 9.90 6.16 -21.52
CA THR A 5 8.99 6.18 -20.37
C THR A 5 8.45 4.77 -20.14
N GLY A 6 9.34 3.86 -19.73
CA GLY A 6 8.93 2.59 -19.14
C GLY A 6 8.39 2.91 -17.76
N GLY A 7 7.11 3.27 -17.66
CA GLY A 7 6.44 3.38 -16.38
C GLY A 7 6.64 2.05 -15.64
N THR A 8 7.25 2.09 -14.47
CA THR A 8 7.32 0.92 -13.59
C THR A 8 5.89 0.52 -13.25
N ALA A 9 5.36 -0.46 -13.98
CA ALA A 9 4.02 -0.98 -13.76
C ALA A 9 4.04 -1.81 -12.47
N PHE A 10 3.46 -1.27 -11.41
CA PHE A 10 3.18 -2.03 -10.19
C PHE A 10 1.92 -2.86 -10.40
N TRP A 11 1.93 -4.11 -9.93
CA TRP A 11 0.77 -5.01 -10.02
C TRP A 11 -0.28 -4.76 -8.94
N GLY A 12 0.09 -4.01 -7.89
CA GLY A 12 -0.77 -3.69 -6.77
C GLY A 12 -0.10 -2.71 -5.82
N MET A 13 -0.87 -2.25 -4.84
CA MET A 13 -0.43 -1.32 -3.80
C MET A 13 -1.12 -1.69 -2.48
N ALA A 14 -0.37 -1.61 -1.38
CA ALA A 14 -0.89 -1.65 -0.03
C ALA A 14 -0.64 -0.29 0.62
N THR A 15 -1.69 0.31 1.18
CA THR A 15 -1.62 1.61 1.86
C THR A 15 -1.77 1.41 3.36
N PHE A 16 -0.89 2.03 4.13
CA PHE A 16 -0.96 2.04 5.60
C PHE A 16 -1.13 3.50 6.04
N GLU A 17 -2.23 3.78 6.73
CA GLU A 17 -2.55 5.11 7.26
C GLU A 17 -2.66 5.02 8.79
N ALA A 18 -1.99 5.93 9.49
CA ALA A 18 -2.08 6.06 10.94
C ALA A 18 -1.79 7.50 11.36
N GLU A 19 -2.03 7.81 12.64
CA GLU A 19 -1.76 9.12 13.24
C GLU A 19 -0.25 9.46 13.28
N SER A 20 0.62 8.46 13.20
CA SER A 20 2.07 8.63 13.13
C SER A 20 2.77 7.42 12.51
N TRP A 21 4.03 7.59 12.09
CA TRP A 21 4.88 6.49 11.62
C TRP A 21 5.08 5.40 12.68
N ASP A 22 5.26 5.78 13.94
CA ASP A 22 5.46 4.84 15.05
C ASP A 22 4.27 3.89 15.19
N LYS A 23 3.05 4.38 15.00
CA LYS A 23 1.83 3.56 15.05
C LYS A 23 1.77 2.53 13.91
N ILE A 24 2.30 2.85 12.73
CA ILE A 24 2.42 1.89 11.64
C ILE A 24 3.45 0.80 11.99
N LEU A 25 4.60 1.20 12.54
CA LEU A 25 5.66 0.25 12.93
C LEU A 25 5.25 -0.64 14.11
N GLU A 26 4.45 -0.12 15.05
CA GLU A 26 3.82 -0.91 16.12
C GLU A 26 2.97 -2.06 15.55
N VAL A 27 2.21 -1.82 14.47
CA VAL A 27 1.43 -2.89 13.81
C VAL A 27 2.35 -3.93 13.18
N PHE A 28 3.41 -3.52 12.48
CA PHE A 28 4.34 -4.45 11.84
C PHE A 28 5.14 -5.31 12.81
N SER A 29 5.31 -4.84 14.04
CA SER A 29 5.96 -5.56 15.13
C SER A 29 4.97 -6.35 16.01
N HIS A 30 3.67 -6.24 15.76
CA HIS A 30 2.67 -6.92 16.57
C HIS A 30 2.66 -8.43 16.27
N PRO A 31 2.67 -9.32 17.30
CA PRO A 31 2.73 -10.77 17.10
C PRO A 31 1.59 -11.33 16.25
N GLU A 32 0.41 -10.72 16.31
CA GLU A 32 -0.73 -11.13 15.48
C GLU A 32 -0.51 -10.80 14.00
N TYR A 33 0.09 -9.66 13.70
CA TYR A 33 0.40 -9.26 12.32
C TYR A 33 1.41 -10.23 11.70
N GLU A 34 2.47 -10.57 12.45
CA GLU A 34 3.45 -11.57 12.03
C GLU A 34 2.81 -12.96 11.83
N ARG A 35 1.89 -13.37 12.70
CA ARG A 35 1.25 -14.69 12.61
C ARG A 35 0.27 -14.80 11.44
N VAL A 36 -0.45 -13.73 11.12
CA VAL A 36 -1.57 -13.76 10.15
C VAL A 36 -1.14 -13.23 8.79
N VAL A 37 -0.46 -12.08 8.74
CA VAL A 37 -0.22 -11.35 7.49
C VAL A 37 1.05 -11.80 6.78
N PHE A 38 2.18 -11.95 7.50
CA PHE A 38 3.44 -12.33 6.85
C PHE A 38 3.40 -13.66 6.07
N PRO A 39 2.73 -14.73 6.52
CA PRO A 39 2.65 -15.97 5.75
C PRO A 39 1.97 -15.79 4.39
N ASP A 40 0.94 -14.94 4.32
CA ASP A 40 0.22 -14.66 3.08
C ASP A 40 0.96 -13.64 2.22
N GLU A 41 1.55 -12.61 2.84
CA GLU A 41 2.38 -11.63 2.15
C GLU A 41 3.51 -12.31 1.37
N ARG A 42 4.18 -13.31 1.97
CA ARG A 42 5.25 -14.07 1.29
C ARG A 42 4.78 -14.83 0.05
N ARG A 43 3.48 -15.10 -0.10
CA ARG A 43 2.90 -15.78 -1.28
C ARG A 43 2.48 -14.81 -2.36
N ILE A 44 2.20 -13.56 -2.01
CA ILE A 44 1.54 -12.58 -2.88
C ILE A 44 2.50 -11.45 -3.28
N ILE A 45 3.41 -11.05 -2.39
CA ILE A 45 4.29 -9.90 -2.56
C ILE A 45 5.75 -10.36 -2.65
N ASP A 46 6.39 -10.02 -3.77
CA ASP A 46 7.84 -10.07 -3.89
C ASP A 46 8.44 -8.78 -3.34
N ARG A 47 8.92 -8.84 -2.09
CA ARG A 47 9.51 -7.67 -1.41
C ARG A 47 10.72 -7.09 -2.14
N ALA A 48 11.51 -7.91 -2.85
CA ALA A 48 12.66 -7.42 -3.61
C ALA A 48 12.24 -6.57 -4.84
N ARG A 49 10.99 -6.71 -5.27
CA ARG A 49 10.38 -5.96 -6.37
C ARG A 49 9.34 -4.95 -5.91
N THR A 50 9.27 -4.68 -4.60
CA THR A 50 8.35 -3.72 -4.00
C THR A 50 9.08 -2.42 -3.68
N GLN A 51 8.40 -1.29 -3.87
CA GLN A 51 8.89 0.02 -3.47
C GLN A 51 8.05 0.56 -2.33
N VAL A 52 8.71 1.11 -1.31
CA VAL A 52 8.05 1.81 -0.21
C VAL A 52 8.00 3.30 -0.54
N PHE A 53 6.80 3.87 -0.50
CA PHE A 53 6.58 5.30 -0.59
C PHE A 53 6.09 5.81 0.77
N ALA A 54 6.91 6.63 1.42
CA ALA A 54 6.56 7.28 2.67
C ALA A 54 6.19 8.74 2.42
N GLY A 55 5.10 9.21 3.03
CA GLY A 55 4.63 10.59 2.89
C GLY A 55 3.24 10.79 3.47
N GLU A 56 2.77 12.03 3.40
CA GLU A 56 1.39 12.38 3.69
C GLU A 56 0.55 12.11 2.44
N PHE A 57 -0.41 11.20 2.56
CA PHE A 57 -1.34 10.86 1.48
C PHE A 57 -2.76 11.23 1.91
N ALA A 58 -3.50 11.86 1.01
CA ALA A 58 -4.92 12.14 1.21
C ALA A 58 -5.73 11.23 0.28
N THR A 59 -6.45 10.27 0.86
CA THR A 59 -7.36 9.42 0.08
C THR A 59 -8.67 10.18 -0.16
N MET A 60 -8.87 10.64 -1.40
CA MET A 60 -10.12 11.26 -1.84
C MET A 60 -11.09 10.19 -2.33
N LEU A 61 -12.17 9.95 -1.59
CA LEU A 61 -13.25 9.08 -2.02
C LEU A 61 -14.28 9.90 -2.80
N ASP A 62 -14.37 9.67 -4.11
CA ASP A 62 -15.46 10.22 -4.90
C ASP A 62 -16.77 9.55 -4.48
N ARG A 63 -17.68 10.32 -3.89
CA ARG A 63 -19.04 9.87 -3.62
C ARG A 63 -19.78 10.00 -4.94
N GLY A 64 -19.74 8.95 -5.75
CA GLY A 64 -20.49 8.88 -7.00
C GLY A 64 -21.91 9.42 -6.82
N VAL A 65 -22.31 10.33 -7.72
CA VAL A 65 -23.63 10.95 -7.72
C VAL A 65 -24.69 9.85 -7.69
N GLN A 66 -25.47 9.76 -6.60
CA GLN A 66 -26.67 8.93 -6.58
C GLN A 66 -27.67 9.55 -7.55
N SER A 67 -27.68 9.05 -8.79
CA SER A 67 -28.73 9.36 -9.76
C SER A 67 -30.04 8.78 -9.23
N LYS A 68 -30.87 9.63 -8.61
CA LYS A 68 -32.26 9.30 -8.30
C LYS A 68 -33.02 9.26 -9.62
N THR A 69 -33.32 8.06 -10.09
CA THR A 69 -34.39 7.83 -11.09
C THR A 69 -35.70 7.69 -10.34
#